data_AF-A0A3B8I6M9-F1
#
_entry.id   AF-A0A3B8I6M9-F1
#
_cell.length_a   1.000
_cell.length_b   1.000
_cell.length_c   1.000
_cell.angle_alpha   90.00
_cell.angle_beta   90.00
_cell.angle_gamma   90.00
#
_symmetry.space_group_name_H-M   'P 1'
#
loop_
_entity.id
_entity.type
_entity.pdbx_description
1 polymer ?
#
loop_
_entity_poly.entity_id
_entity_poly.type
_entity_poly.pdbx_seq_one_letter_code
_entity_poly.pdbx_strand_id
1 'polypeptide(L)'
;MTEEIKKYESTIKKKHSVAWTPKYEEEFRTDLNRIVFIPIVIMTFEKLGWDLVYQGENSAEAKRKRDLWQWGQKITVTFDYGKVKVKSVSLGNEFWDIGRNSKRVKLFINAFQQTEKEFDKEALTQLEQQTEKANNWDDYEIPESLPKPKKRRESKLWIPIVGGLLTALLLGYVVALLSVKVIYIIGLFEVGIAFTIGFALKFLIKTSNYTNYDILKYTLIGMVVLVYVSNQYFQYQIILSENNYEPIGFFEFFKLRLKAGLKIKSINTGWIGLIISWIFQLGFTYAIGMLRLASNLTSYQLERVPMEVVDFAFYHFVKNKTENQVRSELSKLGWTEEQDQNEVFESIGALQVATELNRME
;
A
#
# COMPACT_ATOMS: atom_id res chain seq x y z
N MET A 1 20.45 17.21 0.89
CA MET A 1 20.69 17.83 2.19
C MET A 1 21.97 18.66 2.15
N THR A 2 21.86 19.95 2.46
CA THR A 2 22.98 20.91 2.50
C THR A 2 23.91 20.64 3.69
N GLU A 3 25.16 21.13 3.61
CA GLU A 3 26.16 20.94 4.68
C GLU A 3 25.78 21.62 6.00
N GLU A 4 25.04 22.73 5.96
CA GLU A 4 24.56 23.43 7.15
C GLU A 4 23.53 22.60 7.93
N ILE A 5 22.58 21.99 7.22
CA ILE A 5 21.56 21.11 7.82
C ILE A 5 22.23 19.88 8.45
N LYS A 6 23.27 19.32 7.79
CA LYS A 6 24.05 18.20 8.37
C LYS A 6 24.79 18.59 9.64
N LYS A 7 25.38 19.79 9.67
CA LYS A 7 26.05 20.32 10.88
C LYS A 7 25.04 20.52 12.01
N TYR A 8 23.90 21.15 11.74
CA TYR A 8 22.84 21.30 12.74
C TYR A 8 22.32 19.94 13.23
N GLU A 9 22.14 18.97 12.34
CA GLU A 9 21.71 17.63 12.71
C GLU A 9 22.61 16.99 13.81
N SER A 10 23.90 17.29 13.82
CA SER A 10 24.85 16.79 14.83
C SER A 10 24.71 17.45 16.21
N THR A 11 24.19 18.68 16.28
CA THR A 11 24.06 19.46 17.53
C THR A 11 22.71 19.26 18.24
N ILE A 12 21.75 18.59 17.59
CA ILE A 12 20.41 18.39 18.14
C ILE A 12 20.45 17.50 19.39
N LYS A 13 20.03 18.07 20.52
CA LYS A 13 19.78 17.32 21.76
C LYS A 13 18.58 16.38 21.58
N LYS A 14 18.87 15.08 21.60
CA LYS A 14 17.92 13.98 21.45
C LYS A 14 17.07 13.83 22.72
N LYS A 15 15.77 13.64 22.53
CA LYS A 15 14.83 13.18 23.57
C LYS A 15 14.33 11.80 23.20
N HIS A 16 14.56 10.84 24.08
CA HIS A 16 14.23 9.44 23.87
C HIS A 16 12.74 9.19 24.13
N SER A 17 12.14 8.27 23.37
CA SER A 17 10.75 7.84 23.51
C SER A 17 10.69 6.31 23.55
N VAL A 18 9.94 5.76 24.52
CA VAL A 18 9.70 4.31 24.68
C VAL A 18 8.20 4.08 24.58
N ALA A 19 7.77 3.31 23.58
CA ALA A 19 6.37 2.94 23.35
C ALA A 19 6.31 1.77 22.36
N TRP A 20 5.15 1.12 22.23
CA TRP A 20 4.91 0.12 21.18
C TRP A 20 5.21 0.66 19.78
N THR A 21 4.91 1.94 19.56
CA THR A 21 5.33 2.72 18.39
C THR A 21 5.82 4.08 18.87
N PRO A 22 7.14 4.26 19.06
CA PRO A 22 7.71 5.51 19.52
C PRO A 22 7.34 6.67 18.59
N LYS A 23 6.91 7.76 19.22
CA LYS A 23 6.54 9.00 18.54
C LYS A 23 7.09 10.19 19.30
N TYR A 24 7.32 11.27 18.57
CA TYR A 24 7.64 12.58 19.12
C TYR A 24 6.89 13.64 18.33
N GLU A 25 6.37 14.64 19.01
CA GLU A 25 5.68 15.77 18.40
C GLU A 25 6.14 17.08 19.03
N GLU A 26 6.16 18.12 18.20
CA GLU A 26 6.49 19.49 18.59
C GLU A 26 5.62 20.44 17.76
N GLU A 27 5.30 21.58 18.36
CA GLU A 27 4.45 22.59 17.75
C GLU A 27 5.21 23.91 17.67
N PHE A 28 5.09 24.61 16.55
CA PHE A 28 5.63 25.96 16.38
C PHE A 28 4.62 26.84 15.64
N ARG A 29 4.90 28.14 15.56
CA ARG A 29 4.05 29.11 14.85
C ARG A 29 4.75 29.63 13.61
N THR A 30 3.97 29.92 12.58
CA THR A 30 4.41 30.54 11.32
C THR A 30 3.38 31.58 10.92
N ASP A 31 3.84 32.61 10.21
CA ASP A 31 3.01 33.67 9.65
C ASP A 31 2.54 33.35 8.23
N LEU A 32 2.90 32.17 7.69
CA LEU A 32 2.53 31.72 6.37
C LEU A 32 1.02 31.46 6.25
N ASN A 33 0.46 31.84 5.09
CA ASN A 33 -0.89 31.44 4.71
C ASN A 33 -0.95 29.93 4.44
N ARG A 34 -2.13 29.33 4.65
CA ARG A 34 -2.48 27.94 4.36
C ARG A 34 -2.05 27.51 2.96
N ILE A 35 -2.23 28.38 1.96
CA ILE A 35 -1.97 28.09 0.55
C ILE A 35 -0.49 27.84 0.30
N VAL A 36 0.39 28.70 0.82
CA VAL A 36 1.85 28.60 0.61
C VAL A 36 2.55 27.65 1.59
N PHE A 37 1.88 27.33 2.70
CA PHE A 37 2.44 26.47 3.72
C PHE A 37 2.84 25.08 3.19
N ILE A 38 1.91 24.37 2.53
CA ILE A 38 2.15 23.02 2.03
C ILE A 38 3.27 22.96 0.97
N PRO A 39 3.31 23.84 -0.04
CA PRO A 39 4.46 23.95 -0.95
C PRO A 39 5.80 24.09 -0.22
N ILE A 40 5.88 24.98 0.77
CA ILE A 40 7.12 25.18 1.56
C ILE A 40 7.49 23.92 2.36
N VAL A 41 6.51 23.19 2.89
CA VAL A 41 6.74 21.90 3.54
C VAL A 41 7.31 20.86 2.56
N ILE A 42 6.78 20.79 1.34
CA ILE A 42 7.26 19.86 0.30
C ILE A 42 8.70 20.20 -0.09
N MET A 43 9.01 21.47 -0.35
CA MET A 43 10.38 21.92 -0.62
C MET A 43 11.33 21.60 0.54
N THR A 44 10.83 21.71 1.78
CA THR A 44 11.59 21.33 2.98
C THR A 44 11.89 19.83 3.00
N PHE A 45 10.93 18.98 2.65
CA PHE A 45 11.15 17.53 2.54
C PHE A 45 12.17 17.19 1.45
N GLU A 46 12.10 17.84 0.29
CA GLU A 46 13.06 17.66 -0.80
C GLU A 46 14.48 18.05 -0.37
N LYS A 47 14.66 19.21 0.29
CA LYS A 47 15.96 19.63 0.84
C LYS A 47 16.53 18.61 1.84
N LEU A 48 15.67 18.02 2.65
CA LEU A 48 16.02 16.98 3.62
C LEU A 48 16.24 15.60 2.98
N GLY A 49 15.89 15.43 1.71
CA GLY A 49 15.95 14.15 1.00
C GLY A 49 14.95 13.13 1.57
N TRP A 50 13.77 13.59 1.97
CA TRP A 50 12.69 12.74 2.46
C TRP A 50 11.65 12.58 1.36
N ASP A 51 11.19 11.35 1.15
CA ASP A 51 10.26 11.03 0.08
C ASP A 51 8.85 11.44 0.50
N LEU A 52 8.22 12.33 -0.26
CA LEU A 52 6.84 12.72 -0.05
C LEU A 52 5.93 11.51 -0.30
N VAL A 53 5.04 11.21 0.65
CA VAL A 53 4.10 10.08 0.53
C VAL A 53 2.64 10.51 0.58
N TYR A 54 2.37 11.72 1.06
CA TYR A 54 1.02 12.28 1.11
C TYR A 54 1.06 13.81 1.07
N GLN A 55 0.17 14.40 0.30
CA GLN A 55 -0.12 15.83 0.28
C GLN A 55 -1.63 16.02 0.37
N GLY A 56 -2.07 16.75 1.39
CA GLY A 56 -3.44 17.23 1.53
C GLY A 56 -3.44 18.75 1.71
N GLU A 57 -4.63 19.34 1.87
CA GLU A 57 -4.77 20.80 1.97
C GLU A 57 -4.10 21.41 3.21
N ASN A 58 -4.07 20.66 4.33
CA ASN A 58 -3.55 21.11 5.62
C ASN A 58 -2.43 20.25 6.18
N SER A 59 -2.05 19.20 5.47
CA SER A 59 -1.05 18.28 5.97
C SER A 59 -0.23 17.68 4.84
N ALA A 60 1.01 17.38 5.15
CA ALA A 60 1.88 16.61 4.28
C ALA A 60 2.59 15.54 5.11
N GLU A 61 2.78 14.37 4.52
CA GLU A 61 3.53 13.28 5.13
C GLU A 61 4.71 12.91 4.23
N ALA A 62 5.88 12.69 4.85
CA ALA A 62 7.05 12.19 4.17
C ALA A 62 7.66 11.01 4.94
N LYS A 63 8.33 10.11 4.22
CA LYS A 63 9.07 8.99 4.79
C LYS A 63 10.56 9.16 4.53
N ARG A 64 11.35 8.86 5.55
CA ARG A 64 12.81 8.83 5.44
C ARG A 64 13.27 7.38 5.32
N LYS A 65 14.03 7.08 4.27
CA LYS A 65 14.73 5.79 4.13
C LYS A 65 15.78 5.63 5.24
N ARG A 66 15.80 4.47 5.89
CA ARG A 66 16.85 4.06 6.83
C ARG A 66 18.04 3.48 6.07
N ASP A 67 17.73 2.58 5.13
CA ASP A 67 18.63 1.89 4.20
C ASP A 67 17.93 1.79 2.82
N LEU A 68 18.60 1.24 1.80
CA LEU A 68 18.06 1.09 0.43
C LEU A 68 16.67 0.42 0.36
N TRP A 69 16.30 -0.38 1.36
CA TRP A 69 15.12 -1.25 1.33
C TRP A 69 14.13 -1.04 2.49
N GLN A 70 14.39 -0.11 3.42
CA GLN A 70 13.57 0.03 4.63
C GLN A 70 13.31 1.49 4.99
N TRP A 71 12.04 1.83 5.24
CA TRP A 71 11.64 3.10 5.81
C TRP A 71 11.97 3.15 7.32
N GLY A 72 12.57 4.25 7.77
CA GLY A 72 12.94 4.43 9.17
C GLY A 72 11.88 5.15 9.99
N GLN A 73 11.43 6.30 9.49
CA GLN A 73 10.53 7.20 10.20
C GLN A 73 9.54 7.84 9.22
N LYS A 74 8.31 8.06 9.68
CA LYS A 74 7.30 8.87 9.01
C LYS A 74 7.19 10.21 9.71
N ILE A 75 7.26 11.30 8.96
CA ILE A 75 7.05 12.65 9.45
C ILE A 75 5.72 13.14 8.90
N THR A 76 4.85 13.60 9.78
CA THR A 76 3.57 14.22 9.48
C THR A 76 3.63 15.66 9.94
N VAL A 77 3.32 16.58 9.04
CA VAL A 77 3.24 18.01 9.31
C VAL A 77 1.80 18.42 9.10
N THR A 78 1.22 19.15 10.05
CA THR A 78 -0.17 19.62 9.99
C THR A 78 -0.23 21.09 10.34
N PHE A 79 -1.02 21.84 9.58
CA PHE A 79 -1.24 23.27 9.77
C PHE A 79 -2.68 23.52 10.23
N ASP A 80 -2.80 24.33 11.29
CA ASP A 80 -4.07 24.76 11.84
C ASP A 80 -3.96 26.23 12.27
N TYR A 81 -4.44 27.14 11.43
CA TYR A 81 -4.49 28.60 11.67
C TYR A 81 -3.19 29.19 12.25
N GLY A 82 -2.06 29.03 11.55
CA GLY A 82 -0.76 29.58 11.97
C GLY A 82 -0.01 28.71 13.00
N LYS A 83 -0.64 27.64 13.49
CA LYS A 83 -0.02 26.64 14.35
C LYS A 83 0.38 25.42 13.53
N VAL A 84 1.67 25.11 13.53
CA VAL A 84 2.24 23.95 12.84
C VAL A 84 2.52 22.85 13.85
N LYS A 85 1.94 21.68 13.64
CA LYS A 85 2.24 20.47 14.40
C LYS A 85 3.10 19.54 13.56
N VAL A 86 4.29 19.22 14.05
CA VAL A 86 5.22 18.29 13.41
C VAL A 86 5.33 17.05 14.27
N LYS A 87 5.04 15.89 13.68
CA LYS A 87 5.03 14.60 14.36
C LYS A 87 5.91 13.62 13.61
N SER A 88 6.84 12.97 14.30
CA SER A 88 7.65 11.86 13.77
C SER A 88 7.28 10.56 14.48
N VAL A 89 7.07 9.50 13.70
CA VAL A 89 6.73 8.16 14.18
C VAL A 89 7.70 7.14 13.59
N SER A 90 8.21 6.23 14.42
CA SER A 90 9.02 5.10 13.95
C SER A 90 8.14 4.10 13.19
N LEU A 91 8.58 3.68 12.00
CA LEU A 91 7.85 2.70 11.18
C LEU A 91 8.28 1.24 11.41
N GLY A 92 9.39 1.01 12.12
CA GLY A 92 9.85 -0.33 12.50
C GLY A 92 9.25 -0.83 13.82
N ASN A 93 9.43 -2.13 14.11
CA ASN A 93 9.03 -2.78 15.38
C ASN A 93 9.94 -2.41 16.57
N GLU A 94 10.37 -1.15 16.65
CA GLU A 94 11.34 -0.68 17.63
C GLU A 94 10.61 -0.08 18.81
N PHE A 95 10.71 -0.69 19.98
CA PHE A 95 10.10 -0.18 21.22
C PHE A 95 10.78 1.08 21.77
N TRP A 96 11.98 1.40 21.28
CA TRP A 96 12.79 2.51 21.74
C TRP A 96 13.44 3.23 20.55
N ASP A 97 13.19 4.54 20.41
CA ASP A 97 13.65 5.30 19.25
C ASP A 97 15.07 5.88 19.38
N ILE A 98 15.70 5.80 20.56
CA ILE A 98 17.00 6.41 20.87
C ILE A 98 17.04 7.91 20.46
N GLY A 99 15.90 8.60 20.59
CA GLY A 99 15.70 9.99 20.22
C GLY A 99 15.85 10.31 18.74
N ARG A 100 15.65 9.32 17.86
CA ARG A 100 15.56 9.53 16.41
C ARG A 100 14.39 10.44 16.06
N ASN A 101 13.19 10.23 16.61
CA ASN A 101 12.02 11.02 16.26
C ASN A 101 12.17 12.49 16.66
N SER A 102 12.67 12.77 17.87
CA SER A 102 12.92 14.14 18.31
C SER A 102 14.00 14.84 17.49
N LYS A 103 15.03 14.10 17.06
CA LYS A 103 16.02 14.62 16.10
C LYS A 103 15.37 15.04 14.79
N ARG A 104 14.46 14.22 14.24
CA ARG A 104 13.80 14.48 12.95
C ARG A 104 12.85 15.67 13.01
N VAL A 105 12.03 15.75 14.07
CA VAL A 105 11.12 16.87 14.25
C VAL A 105 11.89 18.20 14.34
N LYS A 106 12.95 18.26 15.16
CA LYS A 106 13.77 19.47 15.29
C LYS A 106 14.53 19.82 14.02
N LEU A 107 15.03 18.80 13.30
CA LEU A 107 15.69 19.01 12.01
C LEU A 107 14.71 19.58 10.97
N PHE A 108 13.48 19.06 10.93
CA PHE A 108 12.44 19.59 10.07
C PHE A 108 12.10 21.05 10.41
N ILE A 109 11.86 21.36 11.68
CA ILE A 109 11.54 22.73 12.11
C ILE A 109 12.65 23.71 11.70
N ASN A 110 13.91 23.34 11.89
CA ASN A 110 15.04 24.19 11.49
C ASN A 110 15.12 24.37 9.96
N ALA A 111 15.01 23.28 9.19
CA ALA A 111 15.03 23.34 7.73
C ALA A 111 13.83 24.11 7.15
N PHE A 112 12.66 23.99 7.80
CA PHE A 112 11.47 24.75 7.46
C PHE A 112 11.70 26.24 7.68
N GLN A 113 12.19 26.64 8.86
CA GLN A 113 12.51 28.05 9.16
C GLN A 113 13.58 28.63 8.23
N GLN A 114 14.55 27.83 7.80
CA GLN A 114 15.52 28.25 6.79
C GLN A 114 14.85 28.45 5.43
N THR A 115 14.01 27.50 5.02
CA THR A 115 13.28 27.57 3.74
C THR A 115 12.31 28.74 3.73
N GLU A 116 11.55 28.97 4.80
CA GLU A 116 10.65 30.11 4.96
C GLU A 116 11.38 31.45 4.81
N LYS A 117 12.61 31.57 5.33
CA LYS A 117 13.43 32.78 5.23
C LYS A 117 14.01 33.04 3.84
N GLU A 118 14.04 32.04 2.97
CA GLU A 118 14.49 32.21 1.58
C GLU A 118 13.44 32.92 0.72
N PHE A 119 12.18 32.96 1.16
CA PHE A 119 11.11 33.65 0.45
C PHE A 119 10.92 35.06 1.01
N ASP A 120 11.04 36.05 0.13
CA ASP A 120 10.55 37.39 0.41
C ASP A 120 9.03 37.48 0.20
N LYS A 121 8.43 38.63 0.55
CA LYS A 121 6.97 38.82 0.42
C LYS A 121 6.49 38.65 -1.02
N GLU A 122 7.29 39.08 -1.99
CA GLU A 122 6.94 38.98 -3.41
C GLU A 122 6.98 37.53 -3.91
N ALA A 123 8.00 36.76 -3.51
CA ALA A 123 8.12 35.34 -3.81
C ALA A 123 7.03 34.51 -3.13
N LEU A 124 6.61 34.87 -1.90
CA LEU A 124 5.46 34.23 -1.24
C LEU A 124 4.17 34.49 -2.03
N THR A 125 3.93 35.72 -2.50
CA THR A 125 2.75 36.02 -3.33
C THR A 125 2.80 35.31 -4.68
N GLN A 126 3.97 35.19 -5.30
CA GLN A 126 4.12 34.40 -6.53
C GLN A 126 3.86 32.90 -6.28
N LEU A 127 4.37 32.35 -5.19
CA LEU A 127 4.13 30.96 -4.80
C LEU A 127 2.65 30.73 -4.49
N GLU A 128 1.99 31.68 -3.85
CA GLU A 128 0.55 31.67 -3.61
C GLU A 128 -0.20 31.62 -4.93
N GLN A 129 0.09 32.53 -5.87
CA GLN A 129 -0.53 32.54 -7.21
C GLN A 129 -0.26 31.26 -8.00
N GLN A 130 0.95 30.70 -7.95
CA GLN A 130 1.28 29.44 -8.60
C GLN A 130 0.51 28.27 -8.00
N THR A 131 0.41 28.23 -6.67
CA THR A 131 -0.30 27.17 -5.95
C THR A 131 -1.81 27.29 -6.15
N GLU A 132 -2.34 28.50 -6.18
CA GLU A 132 -3.72 28.77 -6.56
C GLU A 132 -3.99 28.34 -7.99
N LYS A 133 -3.13 28.66 -8.97
CA LYS A 133 -3.27 28.16 -10.35
C LYS A 133 -3.20 26.64 -10.47
N ALA A 134 -2.30 26.00 -9.72
CA ALA A 134 -2.17 24.54 -9.75
C ALA A 134 -3.38 23.82 -9.13
N ASN A 135 -3.97 24.40 -8.08
CA ASN A 135 -5.16 23.85 -7.43
C ASN A 135 -6.46 24.32 -8.11
N ASN A 136 -6.41 25.46 -8.81
CA ASN A 136 -7.54 26.03 -9.52
C ASN A 136 -7.59 25.48 -10.94
N TRP A 137 -8.44 24.48 -11.09
CA TRP A 137 -8.79 23.92 -12.38
C TRP A 137 -9.47 24.92 -13.33
N ASP A 138 -9.85 26.13 -12.89
CA ASP A 138 -10.45 27.17 -13.76
C ASP A 138 -9.56 27.54 -14.96
N ASP A 139 -8.24 27.52 -14.79
CA ASP A 139 -7.26 27.81 -15.84
C ASP A 139 -6.78 26.55 -16.58
N TYR A 140 -7.42 25.40 -16.38
CA TYR A 140 -7.06 24.16 -17.08
C TYR A 140 -7.25 24.30 -18.60
N GLU A 141 -6.15 24.24 -19.34
CA GLU A 141 -6.15 24.23 -20.80
C GLU A 141 -6.62 22.86 -21.29
N ILE A 142 -7.83 22.82 -21.84
CA ILE A 142 -8.36 21.60 -22.45
C ILE A 142 -7.49 21.23 -23.65
N PRO A 143 -6.83 20.06 -23.65
CA PRO A 143 -5.98 19.66 -24.76
C PRO A 143 -6.80 19.49 -26.04
N GLU A 144 -6.25 19.90 -27.18
CA GLU A 144 -6.91 19.77 -28.49
C GLU A 144 -7.13 18.30 -28.90
N SER A 145 -6.33 17.39 -28.36
CA SER A 145 -6.47 15.96 -28.57
C SER A 145 -6.00 15.17 -27.35
N LEU A 146 -6.61 13.99 -27.13
CA LEU A 146 -6.18 13.05 -26.11
C LEU A 146 -5.39 11.90 -26.72
N PRO A 147 -4.44 11.31 -25.98
CA PRO A 147 -3.83 10.03 -26.36
C PRO A 147 -4.92 8.98 -26.59
N LYS A 148 -4.78 8.21 -27.67
CA LYS A 148 -5.76 7.19 -28.04
C LYS A 148 -5.77 6.04 -27.02
N PRO A 149 -6.93 5.41 -26.77
CA PRO A 149 -7.01 4.25 -25.91
C PRO A 149 -6.09 3.13 -26.41
N LYS A 150 -5.46 2.42 -25.46
CA LYS A 150 -4.64 1.25 -25.77
C LYS A 150 -5.51 0.17 -26.43
N LYS A 151 -4.88 -0.76 -27.15
CA LYS A 151 -5.61 -1.83 -27.85
C LYS A 151 -6.54 -2.58 -26.88
N ARG A 152 -7.84 -2.49 -27.14
CA ARG A 152 -8.91 -3.04 -26.31
C ARG A 152 -8.71 -4.53 -26.04
N ARG A 153 -8.91 -4.93 -24.79
CA ARG A 153 -8.92 -6.32 -24.34
C ARG A 153 -10.20 -6.57 -23.58
N GLU A 154 -10.93 -7.61 -23.98
CA GLU A 154 -12.14 -8.01 -23.27
C GLU A 154 -11.79 -8.53 -21.87
N SER A 155 -12.64 -8.16 -20.91
CA SER A 155 -12.54 -8.60 -19.52
C SER A 155 -12.98 -10.06 -19.40
N LYS A 156 -12.08 -10.93 -18.91
CA LYS A 156 -12.31 -12.40 -18.84
C LYS A 156 -12.31 -12.89 -17.40
N LEU A 157 -13.49 -12.86 -16.77
CA LEU A 157 -13.71 -13.29 -15.39
C LEU A 157 -13.21 -14.71 -15.07
N TRP A 158 -13.33 -15.65 -16.00
CA TRP A 158 -12.96 -17.04 -15.74
C TRP A 158 -11.45 -17.23 -15.52
N ILE A 159 -10.60 -16.34 -16.04
CA ILE A 159 -9.13 -16.47 -15.94
C ILE A 159 -8.67 -16.31 -14.49
N PRO A 160 -9.02 -15.24 -13.73
CA PRO A 160 -8.68 -15.14 -12.32
C PRO A 160 -9.22 -16.29 -11.48
N ILE A 161 -10.44 -16.77 -11.75
CA ILE A 161 -11.07 -17.85 -10.98
C ILE A 161 -10.33 -19.18 -11.20
N VAL A 162 -10.21 -19.62 -12.45
CA VAL A 162 -9.58 -20.91 -12.78
C VAL A 162 -8.07 -20.86 -12.50
N GLY A 163 -7.41 -19.77 -12.87
CA GLY A 163 -5.99 -19.57 -12.59
C GLY A 163 -5.71 -19.51 -11.09
N GLY A 164 -6.58 -18.85 -10.32
CA GLY A 164 -6.51 -18.81 -8.86
C GLY A 164 -6.67 -20.19 -8.23
N LEU A 165 -7.65 -20.97 -8.68
CA LEU A 165 -7.88 -22.35 -8.23
C LEU A 165 -6.65 -23.23 -8.47
N LEU A 166 -6.11 -23.23 -9.69
CA LEU A 166 -4.93 -24.03 -10.05
C LEU A 166 -3.70 -23.61 -9.23
N THR A 167 -3.50 -22.30 -9.06
CA THR A 167 -2.40 -21.76 -8.23
C THR A 167 -2.53 -22.22 -6.78
N ALA A 168 -3.73 -22.17 -6.21
CA ALA A 168 -3.98 -22.57 -4.83
C ALA A 168 -3.75 -24.07 -4.60
N LEU A 169 -4.17 -24.93 -5.53
CA LEU A 169 -3.92 -26.38 -5.46
C LEU A 169 -2.43 -26.70 -5.56
N LEU A 170 -1.72 -26.05 -6.49
CA LEU A 170 -0.27 -26.23 -6.65
C LEU A 170 0.48 -25.78 -5.40
N LEU A 171 0.13 -24.60 -4.85
CA LEU A 171 0.71 -24.11 -3.61
C LEU A 171 0.42 -25.03 -2.42
N GLY A 172 -0.81 -25.53 -2.30
CA GLY A 172 -1.16 -26.49 -1.25
C GLY A 172 -0.29 -27.75 -1.31
N TYR A 173 -0.04 -28.27 -2.51
CA TYR A 173 0.84 -29.43 -2.70
C TYR A 173 2.30 -29.13 -2.34
N VAL A 174 2.84 -28.00 -2.80
CA VAL A 174 4.22 -27.59 -2.48
C VAL A 174 4.40 -27.40 -0.97
N VAL A 175 3.46 -26.74 -0.30
CA VAL A 175 3.50 -26.53 1.16
C VAL A 175 3.40 -27.87 1.90
N ALA A 176 2.60 -28.81 1.41
CA ALA A 176 2.49 -30.14 2.01
C ALA A 176 3.79 -30.93 1.92
N LEU A 177 4.42 -30.96 0.73
CA LEU A 177 5.73 -31.59 0.53
C LEU A 177 6.79 -31.01 1.48
N LEU A 178 6.85 -29.68 1.57
CA LEU A 178 7.80 -29.01 2.46
C LEU A 178 7.50 -29.28 3.93
N SER A 179 6.23 -29.35 4.32
CA SER A 179 5.81 -29.59 5.70
C SER A 179 6.10 -31.02 6.17
N VAL A 180 6.07 -32.01 5.27
CA VAL A 180 6.40 -33.41 5.60
C VAL A 180 7.91 -33.63 5.61
N LYS A 181 8.65 -33.05 4.65
CA LYS A 181 10.09 -33.34 4.44
C LYS A 181 11.04 -32.34 5.08
N VAL A 182 10.58 -31.12 5.39
CA VAL A 182 11.39 -30.00 5.88
C VAL A 182 10.77 -29.46 7.17
N ILE A 183 11.57 -28.75 7.97
CA ILE A 183 11.08 -28.04 9.15
C ILE A 183 10.14 -26.90 8.70
N TYR A 184 8.87 -26.99 9.09
CA TYR A 184 7.89 -25.93 8.88
C TYR A 184 8.10 -24.79 9.87
N ILE A 185 8.34 -23.57 9.36
CA ILE A 185 8.53 -22.37 10.18
C ILE A 185 7.28 -21.48 10.06
N ILE A 186 6.47 -21.47 11.12
CA ILE A 186 5.28 -20.61 11.24
C ILE A 186 5.68 -19.14 11.05
N GLY A 187 4.92 -18.42 10.26
CA GLY A 187 5.14 -17.04 9.84
C GLY A 187 5.88 -16.94 8.50
N LEU A 188 6.97 -17.69 8.31
CA LEU A 188 7.77 -17.59 7.08
C LEU A 188 7.05 -18.18 5.87
N PHE A 189 6.42 -19.33 6.04
CA PHE A 189 5.69 -20.01 4.97
C PHE A 189 4.48 -19.20 4.53
N GLU A 190 3.74 -18.64 5.48
CA GLU A 190 2.55 -17.82 5.28
C GLU A 190 2.89 -16.54 4.49
N VAL A 191 4.02 -15.89 4.81
CA VAL A 191 4.54 -14.78 3.99
C VAL A 191 4.84 -15.27 2.56
N GLY A 192 5.57 -16.37 2.39
CA GLY A 192 5.91 -16.89 1.06
C GLY A 192 4.67 -17.24 0.21
N ILE A 193 3.67 -17.88 0.83
CA ILE A 193 2.39 -18.20 0.20
C ILE A 193 1.68 -16.91 -0.22
N ALA A 194 1.54 -15.94 0.69
CA ALA A 194 0.85 -14.69 0.41
C ALA A 194 1.51 -13.90 -0.74
N PHE A 195 2.85 -13.84 -0.77
CA PHE A 195 3.59 -13.22 -1.86
C PHE A 195 3.39 -13.94 -3.20
N THR A 196 3.38 -15.28 -3.19
CA THR A 196 3.17 -16.07 -4.40
C THR A 196 1.75 -15.90 -4.94
N ILE A 197 0.74 -15.90 -4.06
CA ILE A 197 -0.65 -15.59 -4.41
C ILE A 197 -0.76 -14.18 -4.99
N GLY A 198 -0.15 -13.19 -4.34
CA GLY A 198 -0.15 -11.80 -4.82
C GLY A 198 0.47 -11.66 -6.21
N PHE A 199 1.60 -12.34 -6.46
CA PHE A 199 2.25 -12.37 -7.78
C PHE A 199 1.37 -13.05 -8.84
N ALA A 200 0.78 -14.20 -8.51
CA ALA A 200 -0.13 -14.91 -9.41
C ALA A 200 -1.35 -14.05 -9.76
N LEU A 201 -1.99 -13.42 -8.77
CA LEU A 201 -3.12 -12.52 -8.99
C LEU A 201 -2.74 -11.32 -9.86
N LYS A 202 -1.56 -10.71 -9.67
CA LYS A 202 -1.05 -9.65 -10.55
C LYS A 202 -1.03 -10.10 -12.01
N PHE A 203 -0.48 -11.29 -12.27
CA PHE A 203 -0.41 -11.85 -13.61
C PHE A 203 -1.79 -12.18 -14.18
N LEU A 204 -2.67 -12.77 -13.36
CA LEU A 204 -4.03 -13.14 -13.77
C LEU A 204 -4.89 -11.91 -14.09
N ILE A 205 -4.81 -10.83 -13.30
CA ILE A 205 -5.49 -9.56 -13.53
C ILE A 205 -5.04 -8.93 -14.86
N LYS A 206 -3.72 -8.83 -15.08
CA LYS A 206 -3.15 -8.24 -16.30
C LYS A 206 -3.49 -9.06 -17.56
N THR A 207 -3.56 -10.38 -17.42
CA THR A 207 -3.88 -11.29 -18.54
C THR A 207 -5.37 -11.28 -18.86
N SER A 208 -6.22 -11.14 -17.84
CA SER A 208 -7.68 -11.17 -18.00
C SER A 208 -8.32 -9.81 -18.29
N ASN A 209 -7.58 -8.71 -18.09
CA ASN A 209 -8.12 -7.36 -18.04
C ASN A 209 -9.32 -7.22 -17.06
N TYR A 210 -9.31 -7.96 -15.96
CA TYR A 210 -10.42 -8.00 -15.00
C TYR A 210 -10.08 -7.22 -13.73
N THR A 211 -10.84 -6.15 -13.44
CA THR A 211 -10.55 -5.19 -12.35
C THR A 211 -11.60 -5.10 -11.25
N ASN A 212 -12.66 -5.91 -11.29
CA ASN A 212 -13.69 -5.89 -10.24
C ASN A 212 -13.11 -6.37 -8.90
N TYR A 213 -12.97 -5.45 -7.96
CA TYR A 213 -12.33 -5.67 -6.68
C TYR A 213 -13.05 -6.72 -5.81
N ASP A 214 -14.38 -6.70 -5.75
CA ASP A 214 -15.13 -7.61 -4.88
C ASP A 214 -14.97 -9.06 -5.29
N ILE A 215 -15.05 -9.34 -6.60
CA ILE A 215 -14.89 -10.69 -7.12
C ILE A 215 -13.44 -11.17 -6.97
N LEU A 216 -12.45 -10.29 -7.18
CA LEU A 216 -11.04 -10.62 -6.94
C LEU A 216 -10.76 -10.88 -5.46
N LYS A 217 -11.39 -10.12 -4.55
CA LYS A 217 -11.33 -10.32 -3.11
C LYS A 217 -11.89 -11.70 -2.72
N TYR A 218 -13.06 -12.08 -3.24
CA TYR A 218 -13.61 -13.43 -3.01
C TYR A 218 -12.74 -14.53 -3.62
N THR A 219 -12.13 -14.26 -4.79
CA THR A 219 -11.17 -15.19 -5.40
C THR A 219 -9.97 -15.40 -4.49
N LEU A 220 -9.40 -14.32 -3.92
CA LEU A 220 -8.30 -14.41 -2.94
C LEU A 220 -8.71 -15.20 -1.69
N ILE A 221 -9.89 -14.95 -1.11
CA ILE A 221 -10.41 -15.72 0.03
C ILE A 221 -10.46 -17.21 -0.33
N GLY A 222 -11.03 -17.54 -1.48
CA GLY A 222 -11.11 -18.91 -1.99
C GLY A 222 -9.74 -19.55 -2.16
N MET A 223 -8.78 -18.81 -2.73
CA MET A 223 -7.39 -19.28 -2.88
C MET A 223 -6.74 -19.58 -1.53
N VAL A 224 -6.84 -18.67 -0.56
CA VAL A 224 -6.24 -18.85 0.78
C VAL A 224 -6.82 -20.08 1.45
N VAL A 225 -8.15 -20.20 1.54
CA VAL A 225 -8.81 -21.37 2.14
C VAL A 225 -8.38 -22.65 1.42
N LEU A 226 -8.40 -22.64 0.09
CA LEU A 226 -8.07 -23.81 -0.72
C LEU A 226 -6.61 -24.24 -0.55
N VAL A 227 -5.64 -23.32 -0.44
CA VAL A 227 -4.24 -23.65 -0.16
C VAL A 227 -4.13 -24.45 1.13
N TYR A 228 -4.75 -24.00 2.22
CA TYR A 228 -4.61 -24.68 3.51
C TYR A 228 -5.39 -25.98 3.57
N VAL A 229 -6.61 -26.03 3.02
CA VAL A 229 -7.40 -27.27 2.95
C VAL A 229 -6.69 -28.32 2.09
N SER A 230 -6.23 -27.94 0.90
CA SER A 230 -5.50 -28.86 0.02
C SER A 230 -4.15 -29.26 0.62
N ASN A 231 -3.44 -28.37 1.31
CA ASN A 231 -2.24 -28.71 2.08
C ASN A 231 -2.52 -29.83 3.10
N GLN A 232 -3.62 -29.75 3.89
CA GLN A 232 -3.98 -30.82 4.83
C GLN A 232 -4.21 -32.16 4.11
N TYR A 233 -4.92 -32.12 2.98
CA TYR A 233 -5.23 -33.30 2.19
C TYR A 233 -3.97 -33.92 1.53
N PHE A 234 -3.07 -33.09 0.99
CA PHE A 234 -1.84 -33.58 0.39
C PHE A 234 -0.86 -34.12 1.44
N GLN A 235 -0.77 -33.51 2.63
CA GLN A 235 0.02 -34.08 3.73
C GLN A 235 -0.47 -35.47 4.10
N TYR A 236 -1.80 -35.66 4.19
CA TYR A 236 -2.41 -36.96 4.41
C TYR A 236 -1.96 -38.00 3.36
N GLN A 237 -2.05 -37.66 2.08
CA GLN A 237 -1.64 -38.56 0.98
C GLN A 237 -0.14 -38.87 1.03
N ILE A 238 0.71 -37.87 1.25
CA ILE A 238 2.16 -38.04 1.32
C ILE A 238 2.53 -38.94 2.51
N ILE A 239 2.00 -38.69 3.71
CA ILE A 239 2.32 -39.47 4.91
C ILE A 239 1.91 -40.94 4.76
N LEU A 240 0.72 -41.20 4.20
CA LEU A 240 0.28 -42.57 3.94
C LEU A 240 1.17 -43.29 2.93
N SER A 241 1.53 -42.62 1.84
CA SER A 241 2.37 -43.21 0.79
C SER A 241 3.81 -43.46 1.23
N GLU A 242 4.39 -42.61 2.08
CA GLU A 242 5.79 -42.75 2.52
C GLU A 242 5.98 -43.78 3.64
N ASN A 243 4.97 -43.99 4.48
CA ASN A 243 5.09 -44.86 5.66
C ASN A 243 4.41 -46.23 5.51
N ASN A 244 3.83 -46.54 4.34
CA ASN A 244 3.09 -47.78 4.07
C ASN A 244 2.05 -48.11 5.15
N TYR A 245 1.38 -47.09 5.71
CA TYR A 245 0.33 -47.31 6.69
C TYR A 245 -0.89 -47.95 6.04
N GLU A 246 -1.69 -48.68 6.82
CA GLU A 246 -3.02 -49.08 6.38
C GLU A 246 -3.82 -47.83 5.96
N PRO A 247 -4.58 -47.91 4.85
CA PRO A 247 -5.32 -46.78 4.33
C PRO A 247 -6.42 -46.36 5.31
N ILE A 248 -6.10 -45.43 6.20
CA ILE A 248 -7.09 -44.73 7.03
C ILE A 248 -7.77 -43.64 6.20
N GLY A 249 -9.06 -43.38 6.41
CA GLY A 249 -9.74 -42.29 5.73
C GLY A 249 -9.21 -40.91 6.16
N PHE A 250 -9.38 -39.90 5.30
CA PHE A 250 -8.95 -38.51 5.59
C PHE A 250 -9.53 -37.96 6.90
N PHE A 251 -10.79 -38.27 7.22
CA PHE A 251 -11.40 -37.85 8.48
C PHE A 251 -10.78 -38.52 9.70
N GLU A 252 -10.33 -39.77 9.60
CA GLU A 252 -9.61 -40.43 10.68
C GLU A 252 -8.22 -39.84 10.86
N PHE A 253 -7.51 -39.57 9.76
CA PHE A 253 -6.27 -38.81 9.80
C PHE A 253 -6.45 -37.45 10.49
N PHE A 254 -7.52 -36.72 10.15
CA PHE A 254 -7.82 -35.44 10.73
C PHE A 254 -8.13 -35.53 12.24
N LYS A 255 -8.89 -36.55 12.67
CA LYS A 255 -9.12 -36.84 14.11
C LYS A 255 -7.81 -37.14 14.83
N LEU A 256 -6.94 -37.95 14.23
CA LEU A 256 -5.62 -38.25 14.78
C LEU A 256 -4.76 -36.99 14.91
N ARG A 257 -4.79 -36.10 13.91
CA ARG A 257 -4.08 -34.82 13.94
C ARG A 257 -4.60 -33.89 15.04
N LEU A 258 -5.92 -33.80 15.21
CA LEU A 258 -6.51 -33.04 16.32
C LEU A 258 -6.14 -33.62 17.69
N LYS A 259 -6.14 -34.96 17.83
CA LYS A 259 -5.73 -35.64 19.06
C LYS A 259 -4.24 -35.42 19.37
N ALA A 260 -3.38 -35.47 18.35
CA ALA A 260 -1.96 -35.18 18.50
C ALA A 260 -1.72 -33.71 18.92
N GLY A 261 -2.56 -32.79 18.44
CA GLY A 261 -2.50 -31.37 18.78
C GLY A 261 -1.24 -30.67 18.24
N LEU A 262 -1.05 -29.42 18.67
CA LEU A 262 0.16 -28.66 18.35
C LEU A 262 1.15 -28.73 19.52
N LYS A 263 2.33 -29.28 19.26
CA LYS A 263 3.45 -29.30 20.21
C LYS A 263 4.50 -28.29 19.79
N ILE A 264 4.67 -27.21 20.56
CA ILE A 264 5.71 -26.20 20.33
C ILE A 264 6.81 -26.44 21.36
N LYS A 265 7.95 -26.97 20.91
CA LYS A 265 9.05 -27.41 21.78
C LYS A 265 8.55 -28.43 22.84
N SER A 266 8.55 -28.05 24.12
CA SER A 266 8.07 -28.88 25.23
C SER A 266 6.61 -28.62 25.61
N ILE A 267 5.98 -27.58 25.07
CA ILE A 267 4.60 -27.19 25.43
C ILE A 267 3.62 -27.87 24.48
N ASN A 268 2.77 -28.73 25.03
CA ASN A 268 1.64 -29.29 24.29
C ASN A 268 0.44 -28.34 24.45
N THR A 269 0.08 -27.67 23.37
CA THR A 269 -1.09 -26.76 23.34
C THR A 269 -2.38 -27.48 22.93
N GLY A 270 -2.29 -28.79 22.64
CA GLY A 270 -3.42 -29.63 22.27
C GLY A 270 -4.08 -29.19 20.96
N TRP A 271 -5.35 -29.59 20.80
CA TRP A 271 -6.16 -29.25 19.64
C TRP A 271 -6.51 -27.76 19.56
N ILE A 272 -6.61 -27.07 20.71
CA ILE A 272 -6.92 -25.64 20.77
C ILE A 272 -5.82 -24.82 20.13
N GLY A 273 -4.55 -25.07 20.50
CA GLY A 273 -3.42 -24.38 19.88
C GLY A 273 -3.28 -24.66 18.40
N LEU A 274 -3.64 -25.86 17.94
CA LEU A 274 -3.68 -26.20 16.51
C LEU A 274 -4.71 -25.37 15.74
N ILE A 275 -5.93 -25.22 16.27
CA ILE A 275 -6.99 -24.41 15.64
C ILE A 275 -6.60 -22.93 15.63
N ILE A 276 -6.08 -22.40 16.74
CA ILE A 276 -5.61 -21.00 16.81
C ILE A 276 -4.52 -20.77 15.77
N SER A 277 -3.59 -21.71 15.62
CA SER A 277 -2.56 -21.64 14.58
C SER A 277 -3.17 -21.61 13.18
N TRP A 278 -4.18 -22.42 12.87
CA TRP A 278 -4.84 -22.38 11.55
C TRP A 278 -5.59 -21.08 11.29
N ILE A 279 -6.28 -20.53 12.31
CA ILE A 279 -6.95 -19.22 12.20
C ILE A 279 -5.91 -18.14 11.93
N PHE A 280 -4.78 -18.15 12.65
CA PHE A 280 -3.69 -17.22 12.42
C PHE A 280 -3.12 -17.36 11.00
N GLN A 281 -2.90 -18.59 10.52
CA GLN A 281 -2.39 -18.86 9.17
C GLN A 281 -3.29 -18.32 8.07
N LEU A 282 -4.59 -18.58 8.17
CA LEU A 282 -5.59 -18.07 7.23
C LEU A 282 -5.65 -16.54 7.28
N GLY A 283 -5.80 -15.97 8.48
CA GLY A 283 -5.95 -14.54 8.67
C GLY A 283 -4.72 -13.75 8.24
N PHE A 284 -3.53 -14.20 8.62
CA PHE A 284 -2.27 -13.54 8.31
C PHE A 284 -1.95 -13.57 6.81
N THR A 285 -2.12 -14.73 6.16
CA THR A 285 -1.92 -14.89 4.71
C THR A 285 -2.93 -14.06 3.92
N TYR A 286 -4.20 -14.05 4.36
CA TYR A 286 -5.23 -13.22 3.76
C TYR A 286 -4.92 -11.73 3.88
N ALA A 287 -4.49 -11.26 5.06
CA ALA A 287 -4.15 -9.86 5.28
C ALA A 287 -3.03 -9.37 4.34
N ILE A 288 -1.94 -10.13 4.22
CA ILE A 288 -0.84 -9.81 3.29
C ILE A 288 -1.33 -9.92 1.84
N GLY A 289 -2.10 -10.96 1.50
CA GLY A 289 -2.68 -11.14 0.18
C GLY A 289 -3.58 -9.97 -0.24
N MET A 290 -4.37 -9.42 0.68
CA MET A 290 -5.25 -8.27 0.45
C MET A 290 -4.47 -7.00 0.13
N LEU A 291 -3.42 -6.71 0.90
CA LEU A 291 -2.53 -5.57 0.61
C LEU A 291 -1.91 -5.70 -0.79
N ARG A 292 -1.45 -6.90 -1.14
CA ARG A 292 -0.90 -7.18 -2.47
C ARG A 292 -1.95 -7.06 -3.58
N LEU A 293 -3.16 -7.57 -3.35
CA LEU A 293 -4.25 -7.46 -4.31
C LEU A 293 -4.59 -5.98 -4.58
N ALA A 294 -4.77 -5.19 -3.52
CA ALA A 294 -5.05 -3.76 -3.64
C ALA A 294 -3.93 -3.04 -4.41
N SER A 295 -2.68 -3.20 -3.99
CA SER A 295 -1.50 -2.58 -4.64
C SER A 295 -1.36 -2.96 -6.12
N ASN A 296 -1.52 -4.24 -6.45
CA ASN A 296 -1.42 -4.72 -7.83
C ASN A 296 -2.59 -4.25 -8.70
N LEU A 297 -3.82 -4.24 -8.17
CA LEU A 297 -5.00 -3.79 -8.89
C LEU A 297 -4.92 -2.28 -9.18
N THR A 298 -4.60 -1.49 -8.15
CA THR A 298 -4.40 -0.04 -8.28
C THR A 298 -3.32 0.29 -9.30
N SER A 299 -2.16 -0.38 -9.21
CA SER A 299 -1.07 -0.20 -10.18
C SER A 299 -1.52 -0.49 -11.61
N TYR A 300 -2.30 -1.57 -11.81
CA TYR A 300 -2.81 -1.94 -13.13
C TYR A 300 -3.84 -0.94 -13.67
N GLN A 301 -4.76 -0.47 -12.83
CA GLN A 301 -5.74 0.55 -13.18
C GLN A 301 -5.08 1.86 -13.57
N LEU A 302 -3.98 2.25 -12.93
CA LEU A 302 -3.21 3.44 -13.30
C LEU A 302 -2.35 3.23 -14.56
N GLU A 303 -1.81 2.03 -14.79
CA GLU A 303 -0.96 1.74 -15.97
C GLU A 303 -1.75 1.77 -17.29
N ARG A 304 -3.05 1.44 -17.28
CA ARG A 304 -3.82 1.25 -18.52
C ARG A 304 -4.31 2.55 -19.17
N VAL A 305 -4.55 3.61 -18.38
CA VAL A 305 -5.04 4.90 -18.87
C VAL A 305 -3.93 5.95 -18.79
N PRO A 306 -3.64 6.70 -19.86
CA PRO A 306 -2.70 7.82 -19.82
C PRO A 306 -3.18 8.90 -18.84
N MET A 307 -2.27 9.46 -18.04
CA MET A 307 -2.62 10.48 -17.02
C MET A 307 -3.34 11.70 -17.61
N GLU A 308 -2.96 12.15 -18.81
CA GLU A 308 -3.63 13.27 -19.51
C GLU A 308 -5.14 13.05 -19.68
N VAL A 309 -5.57 11.80 -19.87
CA VAL A 309 -6.99 11.44 -20.01
C VAL A 309 -7.68 11.42 -18.66
N VAL A 310 -6.98 10.95 -17.62
CA VAL A 310 -7.46 10.95 -16.23
C VAL A 310 -7.66 12.39 -15.76
N ASP A 311 -6.69 13.27 -16.00
CA ASP A 311 -6.72 14.69 -15.63
C ASP A 311 -7.85 15.42 -16.37
N PHE A 312 -8.02 15.16 -17.67
CA PHE A 312 -9.13 15.71 -18.45
C PHE A 312 -10.51 15.31 -17.90
N ALA A 313 -10.69 14.02 -17.55
CA ALA A 313 -11.94 13.56 -16.98
C ALA A 313 -12.17 14.12 -15.56
N PHE A 314 -11.12 14.15 -14.74
CA PHE A 314 -11.15 14.71 -13.40
C PHE A 314 -11.51 16.20 -13.40
N TYR A 315 -10.91 16.98 -14.29
CA TYR A 315 -11.25 18.39 -14.54
C TYR A 315 -12.75 18.58 -14.73
N HIS A 316 -13.37 17.78 -15.59
CA HIS A 316 -14.80 17.89 -15.85
C HIS A 316 -15.68 17.49 -14.66
N PHE A 317 -15.26 16.53 -13.84
CA PHE A 317 -15.94 16.23 -12.57
C PHE A 317 -15.85 17.39 -11.58
N VAL A 318 -14.68 18.05 -11.45
CA VAL A 318 -14.50 19.25 -10.62
C VAL A 318 -15.44 20.38 -11.06
N LYS A 319 -15.72 20.48 -12.37
CA LYS A 319 -16.71 21.42 -12.95
C LYS A 319 -18.18 20.97 -12.78
N ASN A 320 -18.45 20.05 -11.85
CA ASN A 320 -19.78 19.52 -11.53
C ASN A 320 -20.50 18.85 -12.72
N LYS A 321 -19.77 18.36 -13.72
CA LYS A 321 -20.38 17.53 -14.78
C LYS A 321 -20.73 16.16 -14.22
N THR A 322 -21.87 15.63 -14.64
CA THR A 322 -22.28 14.25 -14.35
C THR A 322 -21.44 13.26 -15.16
N GLU A 323 -21.39 12.01 -14.71
CA GLU A 323 -20.64 10.94 -15.39
C GLU A 323 -20.98 10.84 -16.89
N ASN A 324 -22.26 10.90 -17.26
CA ASN A 324 -22.71 10.88 -18.65
C ASN A 324 -22.21 12.08 -19.47
N GLN A 325 -22.11 13.26 -18.85
CA GLN A 325 -21.56 14.44 -19.51
C GLN A 325 -20.04 14.28 -19.71
N VAL A 326 -19.31 13.74 -18.73
CA VAL A 326 -17.87 13.45 -18.88
C VAL A 326 -17.63 12.42 -19.99
N ARG A 327 -18.46 11.37 -20.09
CA ARG A 327 -18.41 10.39 -21.19
C ARG A 327 -18.58 11.05 -22.57
N SER A 328 -19.50 12.02 -22.67
CA SER A 328 -19.71 12.77 -23.90
C SER A 328 -18.47 13.58 -24.29
N GLU A 329 -17.83 14.24 -23.33
CA GLU A 329 -16.59 14.99 -23.60
C GLU A 329 -15.42 14.08 -24.00
N LEU A 330 -15.24 12.95 -23.31
CA LEU A 330 -14.27 11.91 -23.66
C LEU A 330 -14.50 11.37 -25.08
N SER A 331 -15.77 11.13 -25.45
CA SER A 331 -16.14 10.64 -26.78
C SER A 331 -15.74 11.61 -27.89
N LYS A 332 -15.89 12.93 -27.68
CA LYS A 332 -15.48 13.96 -28.65
C LYS A 332 -13.98 13.91 -28.94
N LEU A 333 -13.18 13.47 -27.98
CA LEU A 333 -11.72 13.38 -28.07
C LEU A 333 -11.22 11.94 -28.37
N GLY A 334 -12.10 11.07 -28.86
CA GLY A 334 -11.73 9.75 -29.38
C GLY A 334 -11.89 8.58 -28.39
N TRP A 335 -12.40 8.83 -27.19
CA TRP A 335 -12.72 7.81 -26.17
C TRP A 335 -14.21 7.48 -26.21
N THR A 336 -14.66 6.89 -27.32
CA THR A 336 -16.09 6.69 -27.63
C THR A 336 -16.72 5.48 -26.95
N GLU A 337 -15.91 4.52 -26.51
CA GLU A 337 -16.37 3.24 -26.00
C GLU A 337 -16.62 3.30 -24.51
N GLU A 338 -17.73 2.70 -24.07
CA GLU A 338 -18.10 2.69 -22.65
C GLU A 338 -17.04 2.01 -21.78
N GLN A 339 -16.43 0.93 -22.28
CA GLN A 339 -15.35 0.24 -21.57
C GLN A 339 -14.17 1.18 -21.32
N ASP A 340 -13.68 1.87 -22.36
CA ASP A 340 -12.50 2.74 -22.25
C ASP A 340 -12.80 3.90 -21.27
N GLN A 341 -14.02 4.43 -21.28
CA GLN A 341 -14.47 5.45 -20.33
C GLN A 341 -14.58 4.92 -18.88
N ASN A 342 -15.10 3.71 -18.69
CA ASN A 342 -15.13 3.05 -17.37
C ASN A 342 -13.70 2.88 -16.82
N GLU A 343 -12.76 2.53 -17.70
CA GLU A 343 -11.36 2.38 -17.32
C GLU A 343 -10.78 3.70 -16.80
N VAL A 344 -11.13 4.86 -17.41
CA VAL A 344 -10.75 6.21 -16.94
C VAL A 344 -11.31 6.50 -15.55
N PHE A 345 -12.59 6.24 -15.32
CA PHE A 345 -13.24 6.52 -14.03
C PHE A 345 -12.68 5.65 -12.90
N GLU A 346 -12.42 4.37 -13.19
CA GLU A 346 -11.72 3.49 -12.27
C GLU A 346 -10.29 4.00 -11.97
N SER A 347 -9.57 4.55 -12.95
CA SER A 347 -8.23 5.14 -12.73
C SER A 347 -8.27 6.38 -11.83
N ILE A 348 -9.30 7.22 -11.93
CA ILE A 348 -9.53 8.34 -11.00
C ILE A 348 -9.67 7.82 -9.56
N GLY A 349 -10.52 6.81 -9.35
CA GLY A 349 -10.66 6.19 -8.02
C GLY A 349 -9.36 5.54 -7.52
N ALA A 350 -8.58 4.95 -8.43
CA ALA A 350 -7.30 4.32 -8.12
C ALA A 350 -6.24 5.33 -7.61
N LEU A 351 -6.27 6.61 -8.03
CA LEU A 351 -5.34 7.64 -7.53
C LEU A 351 -5.47 7.87 -6.02
N GLN A 352 -6.70 7.90 -5.50
CA GLN A 352 -6.95 8.03 -4.07
C GLN A 352 -6.43 6.80 -3.31
N VAL A 353 -6.70 5.59 -3.82
CA VAL A 353 -6.23 4.35 -3.21
C VAL A 353 -4.69 4.26 -3.25
N ALA A 354 -4.05 4.68 -4.34
CA ALA A 354 -2.59 4.71 -4.45
C ALA A 354 -1.96 5.63 -3.41
N THR A 355 -2.59 6.79 -3.16
CA THR A 355 -2.16 7.74 -2.14
C THR A 355 -2.24 7.13 -0.74
N GLU A 356 -3.33 6.42 -0.41
CA GLU A 356 -3.45 5.72 0.89
C GLU A 356 -2.48 4.53 1.01
N LEU A 357 -2.23 3.78 -0.07
CA LEU A 357 -1.25 2.70 -0.07
C LEU A 357 0.16 3.22 0.17
N ASN A 358 0.58 4.30 -0.49
CA ASN A 358 1.87 4.95 -0.24
C ASN A 358 2.00 5.47 1.20
N ARG A 359 0.88 5.86 1.81
CA ARG A 359 0.83 6.25 3.22
C ARG A 359 1.04 5.06 4.16
N MET A 360 0.54 3.87 3.79
CA MET A 360 0.64 2.62 4.56
C MET A 360 1.98 1.87 4.37
N GLU A 361 2.48 1.73 3.14
CA GLU A 361 3.72 1.00 2.76
C GLU A 361 5.01 1.71 3.20
#